data_AF-A0A9W9VWU4-F1
#
_entry.id   AF-A0A9W9VWU4-F1
#
_cell.length_a   1.000
_cell.length_b   1.000
_cell.length_c   1.000
_cell.angle_alpha   90.00
_cell.angle_beta   90.00
_cell.angle_gamma   90.00
#
_symmetry.space_group_name_H-M   'P 1'
#
loop_
_entity.id
_entity.type
_entity.pdbx_description
1 polymer ?
#
loop_
_entity_poly.entity_id
_entity_poly.type
_entity_poly.pdbx_seq_one_letter_code
_entity_poly.pdbx_strand_id
1 'polypeptide(L)'
;MCMERASCREDFEVGIICALSLEYNAVSYLFDEFWDEDGDQYGRAAGDPNNYTTGRMGHYSVVLALLPHMGKANAASAAASMRASYSGLRLVILVGICGAVPYSWGSEILLGDVVISKTVIQYDLGRQYGDQFIHKDTIDDSIGRLNKDIHNLINIFETDRGLDWLEKRAVYFLQQIHNKVARTKRRTKYDYPGASNDKLFEPTYRHKHHVSPDCICRHCASDKDPVCEVALGSSCADLGCDEKHLVTRERLFARHYDHDVHELAIHLGAVASGDKVVKSAVYRDKIARETGVIAFEMEGAGVWDEVPSFVVKGVCDYADSHKHKGWQNFAAATAASVSKAILERYIRTDKAMKPPVGADEYDRRDGGSRNASATPIPRPNVGAMTEQDPRLMEERHIDGPFNATFSNSGPGDQFNAPGGTQNISRGNGNQFPGATFHGPVQFG
;
A
#
# COMPACT_ATOMS: atom_id res chain seq x y z
N MET A 1 30.12 9.18 14.46
CA MET A 1 30.77 9.01 13.13
C MET A 1 29.99 9.82 12.13
N CYS A 2 30.63 10.75 11.42
CA CYS A 2 30.04 11.36 10.23
C CYS A 2 29.94 10.27 9.18
N MET A 3 28.75 9.94 8.69
CA MET A 3 28.61 8.94 7.63
C MET A 3 29.07 9.55 6.31
N GLU A 4 29.90 8.82 5.58
CA GLU A 4 30.36 9.23 4.26
C GLU A 4 29.22 9.14 3.24
N ARG A 5 29.19 10.13 2.35
CA ARG A 5 28.28 10.20 1.20
C ARG A 5 28.41 8.94 0.34
N ALA A 6 27.29 8.48 -0.22
CA ALA A 6 27.27 7.33 -1.13
C ALA A 6 28.26 7.51 -2.29
N SER A 7 29.03 6.46 -2.60
CA SER A 7 30.03 6.51 -3.68
C SER A 7 29.44 6.14 -5.04
N CYS A 8 28.38 5.33 -5.05
CA CYS A 8 27.71 4.83 -6.25
C CYS A 8 26.22 4.57 -5.97
N ARG A 9 25.43 4.24 -7.00
CA ARG A 9 23.98 3.99 -6.88
C ARG A 9 23.67 2.73 -6.07
N GLU A 10 24.59 1.76 -6.07
CA GLU A 10 24.50 0.52 -5.31
C GLU A 10 24.60 0.74 -3.79
N ASP A 11 25.04 1.93 -3.36
CA ASP A 11 25.14 2.29 -1.93
C ASP A 11 23.82 2.80 -1.34
N PHE A 12 22.78 3.00 -2.16
CA PHE A 12 21.46 3.44 -1.70
C PHE A 12 20.63 2.23 -1.27
N GLU A 13 20.38 2.14 0.03
CA GLU A 13 19.62 1.03 0.64
C GLU A 13 18.13 1.35 0.79
N VAL A 14 17.77 2.63 0.74
CA VAL A 14 16.42 3.13 0.98
C VAL A 14 15.93 3.96 -0.20
N GLY A 15 14.73 3.65 -0.67
CA GLY A 15 13.98 4.43 -1.64
C GLY A 15 12.74 5.05 -1.01
N ILE A 16 12.34 6.23 -1.48
CA ILE A 16 11.05 6.83 -1.14
C ILE A 16 10.36 7.21 -2.45
N ILE A 17 9.08 6.85 -2.57
CA ILE A 17 8.23 7.21 -3.70
C ILE A 17 7.06 8.05 -3.17
N CYS A 18 6.81 9.19 -3.81
CA CYS A 18 5.65 10.04 -3.55
C CYS A 18 4.84 10.21 -4.84
N ALA A 19 3.51 10.25 -4.73
CA ALA A 19 2.61 10.39 -5.88
C ALA A 19 2.32 11.87 -6.23
N LEU A 20 2.32 12.73 -5.21
CA LEU A 20 1.96 14.13 -5.32
C LEU A 20 3.11 15.04 -4.90
N SER A 21 3.18 16.22 -5.52
CA SER A 21 4.18 17.23 -5.19
C SER A 21 4.11 17.70 -3.73
N LEU A 22 2.93 17.72 -3.11
CA LEU A 22 2.78 18.07 -1.69
C LEU A 22 3.42 17.03 -0.77
N GLU A 23 3.38 15.75 -1.15
CA GLU A 23 3.96 14.62 -0.41
C GLU A 23 5.47 14.64 -0.56
N TYR A 24 5.96 14.77 -1.79
CA TYR A 24 7.37 14.96 -2.09
C TYR A 24 7.96 16.11 -1.28
N ASN A 25 7.31 17.28 -1.32
CA ASN A 25 7.77 18.45 -0.57
C ASN A 25 7.85 18.18 0.93
N ALA A 26 6.90 17.46 1.52
CA ALA A 26 6.91 17.13 2.94
C ALA A 26 8.11 16.22 3.29
N VAL A 27 8.37 15.20 2.47
CA VAL A 27 9.54 14.33 2.62
C VAL A 27 10.85 15.09 2.45
N SER A 28 10.96 15.97 1.46
CA SER A 28 12.17 16.77 1.23
C SER A 28 12.55 17.62 2.45
N TYR A 29 11.59 18.16 3.21
CA TYR A 29 11.92 18.90 4.44
C TYR A 29 12.59 18.04 5.51
N LEU A 30 12.51 16.72 5.42
CA LEU A 30 13.10 15.80 6.39
C LEU A 30 14.45 15.22 5.97
N PHE A 31 14.96 15.53 4.78
CA PHE A 31 16.35 15.22 4.45
C PHE A 31 17.31 15.98 5.40
N ASP A 32 18.37 15.29 5.81
CA ASP A 32 19.44 15.89 6.61
C ASP A 32 20.49 16.56 5.71
N GLU A 33 20.65 16.04 4.49
CA GLU A 33 21.60 16.51 3.48
C GLU A 33 21.10 16.11 2.09
N PHE A 34 21.22 17.01 1.13
CA PHE A 34 20.96 16.74 -0.29
C PHE A 34 22.28 16.58 -1.04
N TRP A 35 22.29 15.70 -2.03
CA TRP A 35 23.49 15.35 -2.81
C TRP A 35 23.37 15.72 -4.29
N ASP A 36 22.23 16.25 -4.70
CA ASP A 36 21.88 16.66 -6.07
C ASP A 36 21.86 18.18 -6.28
N GLU A 37 22.14 19.00 -5.24
CA GLU A 37 22.06 20.47 -5.31
C GLU A 37 23.00 21.09 -6.37
N ASP A 38 24.21 20.54 -6.50
CA ASP A 38 25.21 20.97 -7.50
C ASP A 38 25.19 20.13 -8.79
N GLY A 39 24.08 19.42 -9.02
CA GLY A 39 23.89 18.49 -10.13
C GLY A 39 23.89 17.03 -9.71
N ASP A 40 23.19 16.20 -10.49
CA ASP A 40 23.07 14.77 -10.23
C ASP A 40 24.37 14.03 -10.60
N GLN A 41 25.07 13.56 -9.57
CA GLN A 41 26.31 12.78 -9.71
C GLN A 41 26.05 11.28 -9.88
N TYR A 42 24.85 10.80 -9.54
CA TYR A 42 24.53 9.38 -9.53
C TYR A 42 23.87 8.95 -10.84
N GLY A 43 23.04 9.80 -11.43
CA GLY A 43 22.33 9.53 -12.66
C GLY A 43 21.31 8.40 -12.52
N ARG A 44 20.96 7.80 -13.65
CA ARG A 44 19.98 6.71 -13.75
C ARG A 44 20.38 5.74 -14.87
N ALA A 45 19.81 4.54 -14.82
CA ALA A 45 20.06 3.51 -15.82
C ALA A 45 19.49 3.92 -17.19
N ALA A 46 20.05 3.36 -18.26
CA ALA A 46 19.50 3.58 -19.60
C ALA A 46 18.03 3.14 -19.66
N GLY A 47 17.16 4.03 -20.14
CA GLY A 47 15.72 3.76 -20.24
C GLY A 47 14.91 4.08 -18.98
N ASP A 48 15.55 4.46 -17.86
CA ASP A 48 14.84 4.96 -16.68
C ASP A 48 14.33 6.40 -16.93
N PRO A 49 13.01 6.66 -16.88
CA PRO A 49 12.47 8.00 -17.09
C PRO A 49 12.39 8.85 -15.81
N ASN A 50 12.60 8.27 -14.63
CA ASN A 50 12.41 8.94 -13.34
C ASN A 50 13.45 10.03 -13.09
N ASN A 51 13.02 11.11 -12.43
CA ASN A 51 13.92 12.10 -11.85
C ASN A 51 14.08 11.78 -10.36
N TYR A 52 15.32 11.76 -9.90
CA TYR A 52 15.64 11.41 -8.53
C TYR A 52 16.24 12.59 -7.79
N THR A 53 15.84 12.72 -6.53
CA THR A 53 16.61 13.46 -5.55
C THR A 53 17.35 12.48 -4.67
N THR A 54 18.63 12.76 -4.42
CA THR A 54 19.51 11.91 -3.63
C THR A 54 19.99 12.66 -2.41
N GLY A 55 20.20 11.93 -1.32
CA GLY A 55 20.67 12.55 -0.09
C GLY A 55 20.71 11.58 1.08
N ARG A 56 20.77 12.15 2.28
CA ARG A 56 20.83 11.40 3.53
C ARG A 56 19.63 11.68 4.41
N MET A 57 19.05 10.62 4.97
CA MET A 57 18.05 10.70 6.02
C MET A 57 18.43 9.74 7.16
N GLY A 58 18.78 10.30 8.31
CA GLY A 58 19.38 9.59 9.42
C GLY A 58 20.70 8.93 9.01
N HIS A 59 20.73 7.60 9.11
CA HIS A 59 21.89 6.76 8.80
C HIS A 59 21.84 6.13 7.39
N TYR A 60 20.89 6.56 6.55
CA TYR A 60 20.66 5.96 5.24
C TYR A 60 20.93 6.95 4.11
N SER A 61 21.60 6.45 3.07
CA SER A 61 21.55 7.02 1.73
C SER A 61 20.16 6.76 1.15
N VAL A 62 19.44 7.82 0.81
CA VAL A 62 18.05 7.78 0.35
C VAL A 62 17.95 8.33 -1.06
N VAL A 63 17.25 7.59 -1.92
CA VAL A 63 16.79 8.07 -3.23
C VAL A 63 15.28 8.35 -3.16
N LEU A 64 14.88 9.54 -3.59
CA LEU A 64 13.49 10.01 -3.59
C LEU A 64 13.02 10.21 -5.04
N ALA A 65 11.85 9.68 -5.37
CA ALA A 65 11.18 9.90 -6.65
C ALA A 65 9.78 10.50 -6.46
N LEU A 66 9.40 11.39 -7.37
CA LEU A 66 8.03 11.86 -7.56
C LEU A 66 7.45 11.18 -8.81
N LEU A 67 6.30 10.54 -8.68
CA LEU A 67 5.59 9.97 -9.82
C LEU A 67 5.16 11.06 -10.81
N PRO A 68 5.16 10.78 -12.12
CA PRO A 68 4.64 11.72 -13.11
C PRO A 68 3.14 11.94 -12.95
N HIS A 69 2.40 10.87 -12.63
CA HIS A 69 0.96 10.85 -12.39
C HIS A 69 0.63 9.81 -11.31
N MET A 70 -0.52 9.97 -10.65
CA MET A 70 -1.08 9.00 -9.71
C MET A 70 -1.44 7.67 -10.40
N GLY A 71 -1.71 6.65 -9.58
CA GLY A 71 -2.22 5.36 -10.04
C GLY A 71 -1.18 4.24 -10.09
N LYS A 72 -1.66 3.00 -10.03
CA LYS A 72 -0.84 1.79 -9.84
C LYS A 72 0.18 1.58 -10.96
N ALA A 73 -0.22 1.82 -12.21
CA ALA A 73 0.66 1.60 -13.37
C ALA A 73 1.89 2.54 -13.36
N ASN A 74 1.67 3.82 -13.05
CA ASN A 74 2.77 4.79 -12.93
C ASN A 74 3.67 4.44 -11.75
N ALA A 75 3.09 4.04 -10.63
CA ALA A 75 3.81 3.64 -9.44
C ALA A 75 4.69 2.39 -9.69
N ALA A 76 4.15 1.36 -10.35
CA ALA A 76 4.88 0.16 -10.74
C ALA A 76 6.04 0.49 -11.69
N SER A 77 5.77 1.25 -12.76
CA SER A 77 6.82 1.66 -13.70
C SER A 77 7.95 2.42 -13.00
N ALA A 78 7.61 3.37 -12.13
CA ALA A 78 8.61 4.13 -11.40
C ALA A 78 9.42 3.26 -10.44
N ALA A 79 8.77 2.36 -9.71
CA ALA A 79 9.43 1.42 -8.80
C ALA A 79 10.36 0.44 -9.55
N ALA A 80 9.91 -0.11 -10.68
CA ALA A 80 10.70 -0.99 -11.52
C ALA A 80 11.97 -0.29 -12.06
N SER A 81 11.82 0.95 -12.54
CA SER A 81 12.95 1.76 -13.00
C SER A 81 13.89 2.15 -11.85
N MET A 82 13.35 2.50 -10.68
CA MET A 82 14.15 2.79 -9.49
C MET A 82 14.97 1.58 -9.05
N ARG A 83 14.38 0.38 -9.03
CA ARG A 83 15.09 -0.88 -8.78
C ARG A 83 16.22 -1.13 -9.77
N ALA A 84 16.00 -0.82 -11.05
CA ALA A 84 17.01 -0.99 -12.10
C ALA A 84 18.17 0.02 -11.96
N SER A 85 17.88 1.26 -11.53
CA SER A 85 18.89 2.30 -11.35
C SER A 85 19.66 2.20 -10.05
N TYR A 86 18.99 1.83 -8.96
CA TYR A 86 19.54 1.72 -7.60
C TYR A 86 19.37 0.28 -7.11
N SER A 87 20.25 -0.60 -7.57
CA SER A 87 20.16 -2.04 -7.31
C SER A 87 20.46 -2.43 -5.85
N GLY A 88 20.95 -1.49 -5.04
CA GLY A 88 21.22 -1.67 -3.61
C GLY A 88 19.99 -1.56 -2.71
N LEU A 89 18.82 -1.20 -3.26
CA LEU A 89 17.60 -0.96 -2.50
C LEU A 89 17.13 -2.21 -1.74
N ARG A 90 16.93 -2.04 -0.43
CA ARG A 90 16.41 -3.07 0.48
C ARG A 90 15.04 -2.73 1.06
N LEU A 91 14.72 -1.44 1.07
CA LEU A 91 13.45 -0.92 1.53
C LEU A 91 13.02 0.26 0.68
N VAL A 92 11.80 0.23 0.18
CA VAL A 92 11.14 1.38 -0.44
C VAL A 92 9.90 1.75 0.36
N ILE A 93 9.77 3.02 0.75
CA ILE A 93 8.57 3.52 1.44
C ILE A 93 7.73 4.32 0.45
N LEU A 94 6.49 3.89 0.22
CA LEU A 94 5.52 4.70 -0.50
C LEU A 94 4.88 5.67 0.48
N VAL A 95 5.28 6.95 0.40
CA VAL A 95 4.83 8.00 1.30
C VAL A 95 3.78 8.86 0.62
N GLY A 96 2.67 9.10 1.30
CA GLY A 96 1.66 10.01 0.75
C GLY A 96 0.45 10.26 1.63
N ILE A 97 -0.68 10.57 1.01
CA ILE A 97 -1.97 10.76 1.68
C ILE A 97 -2.99 9.70 1.26
N CYS A 98 -3.97 9.45 2.11
CA CYS A 98 -5.03 8.47 1.88
C CYS A 98 -6.38 8.92 2.45
N GLY A 99 -7.44 8.23 2.01
CA GLY A 99 -8.74 8.28 2.66
C GLY A 99 -8.86 7.16 3.70
N ALA A 100 -9.36 7.45 4.91
CA ALA A 100 -9.51 6.44 5.97
C ALA A 100 -10.91 5.84 6.05
N VAL A 101 -10.98 4.62 6.59
CA VAL A 101 -12.17 4.07 7.22
C VAL A 101 -12.23 4.64 8.64
N PRO A 102 -13.23 5.45 9.00
CA PRO A 102 -13.18 6.21 10.26
C PRO A 102 -13.15 5.36 11.53
N TYR A 103 -13.75 4.17 11.47
CA TYR A 103 -13.79 3.20 12.56
C TYR A 103 -13.30 1.86 12.07
N SER A 104 -12.24 1.35 12.68
CA SER A 104 -11.63 0.09 12.31
C SER A 104 -11.26 -0.71 13.56
N TRP A 105 -11.86 -1.90 13.72
CA TRP A 105 -11.59 -2.83 14.83
C TRP A 105 -11.66 -2.20 16.24
N GLY A 106 -12.55 -1.22 16.45
CA GLY A 106 -12.70 -0.51 17.71
C GLY A 106 -11.72 0.65 17.93
N SER A 107 -10.83 0.92 16.96
CA SER A 107 -10.01 2.14 16.91
C SER A 107 -10.65 3.19 16.03
N GLU A 108 -10.63 4.43 16.51
CA GLU A 108 -11.09 5.60 15.79
C GLU A 108 -9.92 6.24 15.02
N ILE A 109 -10.06 6.42 13.71
CA ILE A 109 -9.07 7.06 12.84
C ILE A 109 -9.50 8.49 12.53
N LEU A 110 -8.63 9.46 12.80
CA LEU A 110 -8.88 10.89 12.62
C LEU A 110 -8.09 11.47 11.45
N LEU A 111 -8.49 12.65 10.97
CA LEU A 111 -7.70 13.37 9.97
C LEU A 111 -6.36 13.81 10.57
N GLY A 112 -5.29 13.65 9.80
CA GLY A 112 -3.91 13.86 10.25
C GLY A 112 -3.22 12.63 10.87
N ASP A 113 -3.98 11.63 11.32
CA ASP A 113 -3.41 10.33 11.72
C ASP A 113 -2.65 9.68 10.55
N VAL A 114 -1.80 8.69 10.85
CA VAL A 114 -1.02 7.98 9.84
C VAL A 114 -1.36 6.50 9.82
N VAL A 115 -1.52 5.94 8.63
CA VAL A 115 -1.70 4.52 8.38
C VAL A 115 -0.42 3.92 7.83
N ILE A 116 0.03 2.81 8.42
CA ILE A 116 1.13 1.98 7.92
C ILE A 116 0.55 0.65 7.43
N SER A 117 0.87 0.25 6.21
CA SER A 117 0.34 -1.00 5.68
C SER A 117 1.03 -2.24 6.25
N LYS A 118 0.22 -3.18 6.73
CA LYS A 118 0.62 -4.58 6.98
C LYS A 118 0.52 -5.42 5.72
N THR A 119 -0.48 -5.09 4.91
CA THR A 119 -0.76 -5.71 3.61
C THR A 119 -1.43 -4.68 2.72
N VAL A 120 -1.29 -4.87 1.41
CA VAL A 120 -2.02 -4.10 0.40
C VAL A 120 -3.01 -5.03 -0.30
N ILE A 121 -4.21 -4.53 -0.56
CA ILE A 121 -5.27 -5.26 -1.26
C ILE A 121 -5.66 -4.46 -2.49
N GLN A 122 -5.50 -5.03 -3.68
CA GLN A 122 -5.97 -4.40 -4.91
C GLN A 122 -7.49 -4.56 -5.06
N TYR A 123 -8.24 -3.67 -4.41
CA TYR A 123 -9.70 -3.80 -4.31
C TYR A 123 -10.43 -3.57 -5.64
N ASP A 124 -9.79 -3.00 -6.66
CA ASP A 124 -10.40 -2.79 -7.97
C ASP A 124 -10.04 -3.87 -9.00
N LEU A 125 -9.30 -4.91 -8.60
CA LEU A 125 -9.01 -6.07 -9.44
C LEU A 125 -10.10 -7.12 -9.27
N GLY A 126 -10.82 -7.42 -10.36
CA GLY A 126 -11.97 -8.30 -10.27
C GLY A 126 -12.80 -8.35 -11.53
N ARG A 127 -14.00 -8.91 -11.41
CA ARG A 127 -14.98 -9.05 -12.49
C ARG A 127 -16.24 -8.26 -12.13
N GLN A 128 -16.66 -7.37 -13.02
CA GLN A 128 -17.93 -6.64 -12.89
C GLN A 128 -19.06 -7.43 -13.57
N TYR A 129 -20.05 -7.83 -12.78
CA TYR A 129 -21.34 -8.36 -13.21
C TYR A 129 -22.40 -7.24 -13.15
N GLY A 130 -23.60 -7.49 -13.69
CA GLY A 130 -24.65 -6.45 -13.77
C GLY A 130 -25.10 -5.90 -12.41
N ASP A 131 -24.97 -6.71 -11.36
CA ASP A 131 -25.44 -6.43 -10.00
C ASP A 131 -24.30 -6.31 -8.97
N GLN A 132 -23.12 -6.85 -9.26
CA GLN A 132 -22.02 -6.91 -8.30
C GLN A 132 -20.63 -6.90 -8.95
N PHE A 133 -19.65 -6.45 -8.18
CA PHE A 133 -18.24 -6.64 -8.47
C PHE A 133 -17.71 -7.78 -7.60
N ILE A 134 -17.06 -8.76 -8.20
CA ILE A 134 -16.40 -9.86 -7.49
C ILE A 134 -14.89 -9.65 -7.58
N HIS A 135 -14.25 -9.52 -6.43
CA HIS A 135 -12.80 -9.39 -6.33
C HIS A 135 -12.11 -10.65 -6.86
N LYS A 136 -10.96 -10.45 -7.50
CA LYS A 136 -10.02 -11.53 -7.75
C LYS A 136 -9.09 -11.64 -6.55
N ASP A 137 -9.23 -12.72 -5.80
CA ASP A 137 -8.48 -13.03 -4.57
C ASP A 137 -7.77 -14.38 -4.67
N THR A 138 -7.52 -14.85 -5.90
CA THR A 138 -6.74 -16.08 -6.10
C THR A 138 -5.30 -15.89 -5.63
N ILE A 139 -4.57 -16.98 -5.42
CA ILE A 139 -3.15 -16.92 -5.00
C ILE A 139 -2.32 -16.10 -6.00
N ASP A 140 -2.61 -16.23 -7.29
CA ASP A 140 -1.87 -15.53 -8.36
C ASP A 140 -2.28 -14.06 -8.48
N ASP A 141 -3.49 -13.68 -8.06
CA ASP A 141 -3.98 -12.30 -8.05
C ASP A 141 -3.73 -11.58 -6.70
N SER A 142 -3.30 -12.32 -5.67
CA SER A 142 -3.01 -11.79 -4.34
C SER A 142 -1.61 -11.20 -4.28
N ILE A 143 -1.53 -9.94 -3.87
CA ILE A 143 -0.27 -9.25 -3.62
C ILE A 143 0.53 -10.05 -2.58
N GLY A 144 1.82 -10.28 -2.89
CA GLY A 144 2.71 -11.09 -2.06
C GLY A 144 2.86 -10.57 -0.63
N ARG A 145 3.27 -11.45 0.29
CA ARG A 145 3.56 -11.04 1.68
C ARG A 145 4.78 -10.12 1.74
N LEU A 146 4.79 -9.22 2.73
CA LEU A 146 5.99 -8.46 3.11
C LEU A 146 7.20 -9.40 3.25
N ASN A 147 8.37 -8.92 2.83
CA ASN A 147 9.61 -9.64 3.12
C ASN A 147 9.78 -9.77 4.65
N LYS A 148 10.54 -10.77 5.09
CA LYS A 148 10.66 -11.09 6.52
C LYS A 148 11.23 -9.93 7.34
N ASP A 149 12.17 -9.18 6.76
CA ASP A 149 12.85 -8.08 7.45
C ASP A 149 11.91 -6.90 7.70
N ILE A 150 11.15 -6.48 6.70
CA ILE A 150 10.12 -5.43 6.86
C ILE A 150 9.01 -5.93 7.77
N HIS A 151 8.56 -7.18 7.62
CA HIS A 151 7.52 -7.74 8.47
C HIS A 151 7.93 -7.73 9.96
N ASN A 152 9.18 -8.09 10.28
CA ASN A 152 9.70 -8.02 11.64
C ASN A 152 9.76 -6.59 12.17
N LEU A 153 10.13 -5.61 11.33
CA LEU A 153 10.11 -4.19 11.69
C LEU A 153 8.68 -3.71 12.01
N ILE A 154 7.72 -4.06 11.15
CA ILE A 154 6.31 -3.72 11.34
C ILE A 154 5.77 -4.33 12.65
N ASN A 155 6.08 -5.59 12.95
CA ASN A 155 5.69 -6.23 14.20
C ASN A 155 6.22 -5.52 15.45
N ILE A 156 7.40 -4.89 15.39
CA ILE A 156 7.92 -4.07 16.49
C ILE A 156 7.01 -2.85 16.72
N PHE A 157 6.54 -2.21 15.65
CA PHE A 157 5.64 -1.05 15.73
C PHE A 157 4.22 -1.41 16.15
N GLU A 158 3.83 -2.69 16.14
CA GLU A 158 2.57 -3.15 16.73
C GLU A 158 2.62 -3.31 18.26
N THR A 159 3.82 -3.34 18.85
CA THR A 159 3.95 -3.38 20.31
C THR A 159 3.72 -2.00 20.91
N ASP A 160 3.13 -1.92 22.10
CA ASP A 160 2.90 -0.64 22.81
C ASP A 160 4.19 0.21 22.87
N ARG A 161 5.32 -0.41 23.19
CA ARG A 161 6.62 0.28 23.26
C ARG A 161 7.06 0.83 21.90
N GLY A 162 6.84 0.07 20.83
CA GLY A 162 7.21 0.47 19.48
C GLY A 162 6.34 1.59 18.96
N LEU A 163 5.03 1.47 19.15
CA LEU A 163 4.04 2.46 18.74
C LEU A 163 4.22 3.78 19.50
N ASP A 164 4.32 3.74 20.83
CA ASP A 164 4.60 4.91 21.67
C ASP A 164 5.85 5.66 21.22
N TRP A 165 6.92 4.91 20.91
CA TRP A 165 8.17 5.50 20.45
C TRP A 165 8.00 6.13 19.08
N LEU A 166 7.28 5.47 18.17
CA LEU A 166 7.07 5.93 16.80
C LEU A 166 6.23 7.20 16.78
N GLU A 167 5.15 7.27 17.56
CA GLU A 167 4.31 8.47 17.70
C GLU A 167 5.11 9.65 18.28
N LYS A 168 5.80 9.44 19.40
CA LYS A 168 6.67 10.47 20.01
C LYS A 168 7.72 10.97 19.03
N ARG A 169 8.32 10.06 18.24
CA ARG A 169 9.38 10.41 17.30
C ARG A 169 8.83 11.10 16.05
N ALA A 170 7.66 10.71 15.57
CA ALA A 170 6.98 11.38 14.47
C ALA A 170 6.58 12.81 14.85
N VAL A 171 6.08 13.06 16.06
CA VAL A 171 5.80 14.43 16.56
C VAL A 171 7.06 15.30 16.52
N TYR A 172 8.21 14.77 16.93
CA TYR A 172 9.49 15.48 16.82
C TYR A 172 9.84 15.86 15.38
N PHE A 173 9.67 14.95 14.42
CA PHE A 173 9.95 15.24 13.01
C PHE A 173 8.94 16.21 12.39
N LEU A 174 7.68 16.16 12.82
CA LEU A 174 6.68 17.14 12.41
C LEU A 174 7.09 18.55 12.85
N GLN A 175 7.56 18.70 14.10
CA GLN A 175 8.12 19.96 14.59
C GLN A 175 9.36 20.40 13.78
N GLN A 176 10.21 19.47 13.33
CA GLN A 176 11.31 19.81 12.43
C GLN A 176 10.82 20.38 11.08
N ILE A 177 9.78 19.80 10.49
CA ILE A 177 9.15 20.33 9.28
C ILE A 177 8.66 21.76 9.54
N HIS A 178 7.88 21.98 10.61
CA HIS A 178 7.38 23.31 10.97
C HIS A 178 8.52 24.33 11.13
N ASN A 179 9.58 23.97 11.85
CA ASN A 179 10.74 24.84 12.06
C ASN A 179 11.47 25.20 10.76
N LYS A 180 11.66 24.24 9.84
CA LYS A 180 12.28 24.50 8.54
C LYS A 180 11.37 25.36 7.67
N VAL A 181 10.07 25.10 7.66
CA VAL A 181 9.06 25.78 6.84
C VAL A 181 8.84 27.22 7.29
N ALA A 182 8.90 27.48 8.61
CA ALA A 182 8.79 28.82 9.20
C ALA A 182 9.84 29.80 8.65
N ARG A 183 11.00 29.30 8.18
CA ARG A 183 12.09 30.10 7.57
C ARG A 183 11.90 30.34 6.08
N THR A 184 10.81 29.86 5.50
CA THR A 184 10.50 29.99 4.06
C THR A 184 9.29 30.90 3.85
N LYS A 185 9.03 31.27 2.59
CA LYS A 185 7.80 31.99 2.20
C LYS A 185 6.51 31.17 2.42
N ARG A 186 6.61 29.90 2.81
CA ARG A 186 5.51 28.93 2.94
C ARG A 186 5.18 28.61 4.41
N ARG A 187 5.48 29.53 5.34
CA ARG A 187 5.52 29.34 6.81
C ARG A 187 4.32 28.65 7.48
N THR A 188 3.14 28.65 6.88
CA THR A 188 1.91 28.04 7.42
C THR A 188 1.44 26.80 6.65
N LYS A 189 2.23 26.31 5.68
CA LYS A 189 1.79 25.29 4.71
C LYS A 189 1.35 23.98 5.39
N TYR A 190 1.99 23.61 6.49
CA TYR A 190 1.79 22.34 7.19
C TYR A 190 1.19 22.54 8.58
N ASP A 191 0.50 23.65 8.82
CA ASP A 191 -0.17 23.90 10.10
C ASP A 191 -1.29 22.87 10.30
N TYR A 192 -1.52 22.50 11.56
CA TYR A 192 -2.63 21.64 11.91
C TYR A 192 -3.95 22.37 11.62
N PRO A 193 -4.86 21.80 10.80
CA PRO A 193 -6.12 22.48 10.47
C PRO A 193 -7.07 22.69 11.66
N GLY A 194 -6.83 22.03 12.80
CA GLY A 194 -7.65 22.15 14.01
C GLY A 194 -8.75 21.09 14.11
N ALA A 195 -9.08 20.67 15.34
CA ALA A 195 -10.03 19.59 15.61
C ALA A 195 -11.44 19.88 15.08
N SER A 196 -11.88 21.15 15.07
CA SER A 196 -13.19 21.55 14.53
C SER A 196 -13.32 21.41 13.01
N ASN A 197 -12.20 21.22 12.30
CA ASN A 197 -12.16 20.96 10.86
C ASN A 197 -12.07 19.46 10.54
N ASP A 198 -12.07 18.58 11.55
CA ASP A 198 -12.26 17.15 11.37
C ASP A 198 -13.76 16.84 11.44
N LYS A 199 -14.39 16.77 10.27
CA LYS A 199 -15.83 16.59 10.12
C LYS A 199 -16.13 15.29 9.39
N LEU A 200 -16.71 14.33 10.12
CA LEU A 200 -17.26 13.10 9.56
C LEU A 200 -18.79 13.18 9.57
N PHE A 201 -19.41 13.06 8.40
CA PHE A 201 -20.86 12.93 8.28
C PHE A 201 -21.29 11.46 8.31
N GLU A 202 -22.54 11.22 8.70
CA GLU A 202 -23.18 9.90 8.59
C GLU A 202 -23.00 9.31 7.18
N PRO A 203 -22.74 7.99 7.03
CA PRO A 203 -22.45 7.40 5.73
C PRO A 203 -23.53 7.60 4.66
N THR A 204 -24.80 7.70 5.08
CA THR A 204 -25.96 7.91 4.20
C THR A 204 -26.30 9.38 4.00
N TYR A 205 -25.66 10.30 4.72
CA TYR A 205 -25.88 11.72 4.53
C TYR A 205 -25.30 12.18 3.19
N ARG A 206 -26.08 12.95 2.43
CA ARG A 206 -25.77 13.22 1.03
C ARG A 206 -25.12 14.59 0.84
N HIS A 207 -23.96 14.59 0.20
CA HIS A 207 -23.25 15.79 -0.25
C HIS A 207 -23.91 16.36 -1.51
N LYS A 208 -24.86 17.27 -1.33
CA LYS A 208 -25.67 17.90 -2.40
C LYS A 208 -26.09 19.31 -1.97
N HIS A 209 -26.69 20.10 -2.84
CA HIS A 209 -27.21 21.41 -2.45
C HIS A 209 -28.33 21.29 -1.39
N HIS A 210 -28.13 21.87 -0.22
CA HIS A 210 -29.14 21.96 0.85
C HIS A 210 -29.75 23.36 0.96
N VAL A 211 -29.08 24.38 0.43
CA VAL A 211 -29.51 25.78 0.51
C VAL A 211 -29.92 26.39 -0.83
N SER A 212 -29.48 25.84 -1.96
CA SER A 212 -29.88 26.33 -3.30
C SER A 212 -31.34 25.94 -3.59
N PRO A 213 -32.24 26.88 -3.94
CA PRO A 213 -33.64 26.58 -4.25
C PRO A 213 -33.84 25.99 -5.66
N ASP A 214 -32.94 26.31 -6.60
CA ASP A 214 -33.16 26.04 -8.03
C ASP A 214 -32.48 24.75 -8.54
N CYS A 215 -31.68 24.10 -7.70
CA CYS A 215 -30.93 22.92 -8.12
C CYS A 215 -31.74 21.63 -7.95
N ILE A 216 -31.81 20.81 -9.01
CA ILE A 216 -32.47 19.50 -9.00
C ILE A 216 -32.02 18.59 -7.84
N CYS A 217 -30.73 18.64 -7.47
CA CYS A 217 -30.20 17.79 -6.41
C CYS A 217 -30.71 18.17 -4.99
N ARG A 218 -31.34 19.33 -4.83
CA ARG A 218 -31.92 19.77 -3.54
C ARG A 218 -32.98 18.81 -3.03
N HIS A 219 -33.83 18.30 -3.91
CA HIS A 219 -34.97 17.47 -3.53
C HIS A 219 -34.68 15.97 -3.60
N CYS A 220 -33.44 15.59 -3.93
CA CYS A 220 -33.04 14.19 -3.99
C CYS A 220 -32.94 13.58 -2.59
N ALA A 221 -33.50 12.39 -2.42
CA ALA A 221 -33.61 11.68 -1.15
C ALA A 221 -32.96 10.30 -1.17
N SER A 222 -32.97 9.63 -2.33
CA SER A 222 -32.38 8.30 -2.53
C SER A 222 -30.89 8.39 -2.84
N ASP A 223 -30.15 7.32 -2.55
CA ASP A 223 -28.74 7.14 -2.92
C ASP A 223 -28.54 7.06 -4.44
N LYS A 224 -29.57 6.63 -5.17
CA LYS A 224 -29.59 6.56 -6.65
C LYS A 224 -29.91 7.89 -7.33
N ASP A 225 -30.42 8.86 -6.59
CA ASP A 225 -30.80 10.14 -7.18
C ASP A 225 -29.55 10.94 -7.60
N PRO A 226 -29.58 11.67 -8.72
CA PRO A 226 -28.41 12.38 -9.21
C PRO A 226 -27.97 13.53 -8.28
N VAL A 227 -26.66 13.69 -8.12
CA VAL A 227 -26.03 14.92 -7.59
C VAL A 227 -25.44 15.67 -8.77
N CYS A 228 -25.70 16.98 -8.87
CA CYS A 228 -25.16 17.76 -9.97
C CYS A 228 -23.63 17.89 -9.87
N GLU A 229 -22.98 18.06 -11.02
CA GLU A 229 -21.51 18.14 -11.11
C GLU A 229 -20.92 19.26 -10.23
N VAL A 230 -21.60 20.40 -10.14
CA VAL A 230 -21.21 21.51 -9.26
C VAL A 230 -21.12 21.03 -7.81
N ALA A 231 -22.15 20.34 -7.31
CA ALA A 231 -22.15 19.86 -5.94
C ALA A 231 -21.10 18.77 -5.68
N LEU A 232 -20.78 17.93 -6.67
CA LEU A 232 -19.70 16.93 -6.54
C LEU A 232 -18.31 17.56 -6.37
N GLY A 233 -18.13 18.82 -6.76
CA GLY A 233 -16.89 19.59 -6.60
C GLY A 233 -16.90 20.64 -5.49
N SER A 234 -18.05 20.94 -4.90
CA SER A 234 -18.23 21.99 -3.88
C SER A 234 -17.88 21.53 -2.47
N SER A 235 -17.56 22.48 -1.59
CA SER A 235 -17.33 22.19 -0.17
C SER A 235 -18.64 21.97 0.59
N CYS A 236 -18.54 21.37 1.79
CA CYS A 236 -19.70 21.22 2.69
C CYS A 236 -20.33 22.58 3.05
N ALA A 237 -19.50 23.62 3.21
CA ALA A 237 -19.95 24.97 3.52
C ALA A 237 -20.75 25.59 2.36
N ASP A 238 -20.26 25.47 1.11
CA ASP A 238 -20.94 26.00 -0.07
C ASP A 238 -22.29 25.32 -0.32
N LEU A 239 -22.37 24.03 -0.02
CA LEU A 239 -23.59 23.25 -0.17
C LEU A 239 -24.58 23.42 0.99
N GLY A 240 -24.12 23.96 2.12
CA GLY A 240 -24.90 24.09 3.35
C GLY A 240 -25.19 22.74 4.00
N CYS A 241 -24.20 21.85 4.07
CA CYS A 241 -24.36 20.58 4.77
C CYS A 241 -24.70 20.80 6.26
N ASP A 242 -25.70 20.09 6.74
CA ASP A 242 -26.25 20.23 8.08
C ASP A 242 -25.40 19.45 9.09
N GLU A 243 -24.78 20.19 10.00
CA GLU A 243 -23.88 19.64 11.02
C GLU A 243 -24.57 18.71 12.03
N LYS A 244 -25.91 18.67 12.08
CA LYS A 244 -26.63 17.68 12.89
C LYS A 244 -26.36 16.22 12.46
N HIS A 245 -25.90 16.02 11.23
CA HIS A 245 -25.53 14.72 10.68
C HIS A 245 -24.05 14.40 10.89
N LEU A 246 -23.31 15.20 11.68
CA LEU A 246 -21.96 14.85 12.07
C LEU A 246 -21.98 13.69 13.07
N VAL A 247 -21.09 12.73 12.83
CA VAL A 247 -20.87 11.60 13.71
C VAL A 247 -20.04 12.06 14.91
N THR A 248 -20.49 11.74 16.12
CA THR A 248 -19.75 11.96 17.36
C THR A 248 -18.42 11.19 17.34
N ARG A 249 -17.30 11.87 17.66
CA ARG A 249 -15.95 11.32 17.60
C ARG A 249 -15.24 11.37 18.97
N GLU A 250 -15.10 10.23 19.67
CA GLU A 250 -14.66 10.18 21.08
C GLU A 250 -13.27 10.79 21.32
N ARG A 251 -12.28 10.47 20.47
CA ARG A 251 -10.93 11.04 20.53
C ARG A 251 -10.93 12.54 20.24
N LEU A 252 -11.84 13.05 19.41
CA LEU A 252 -11.98 14.51 19.24
C LEU A 252 -12.63 15.17 20.46
N PHE A 253 -13.63 14.54 21.07
CA PHE A 253 -14.27 15.06 22.27
C PHE A 253 -13.32 15.13 23.47
N ALA A 254 -12.50 14.10 23.67
CA ALA A 254 -11.47 14.09 24.71
C ALA A 254 -10.45 15.23 24.57
N ARG A 255 -10.30 15.82 23.36
CA ARG A 255 -9.35 16.89 23.04
C ARG A 255 -9.88 18.31 23.30
N HIS A 256 -11.14 18.47 23.70
CA HIS A 256 -11.75 19.81 23.89
C HIS A 256 -11.10 20.68 24.98
N TYR A 257 -10.19 20.15 25.79
CA TYR A 257 -9.50 20.91 26.83
C TYR A 257 -8.14 21.52 26.41
N ASP A 258 -7.57 21.11 25.26
CA ASP A 258 -6.27 21.62 24.78
C ASP A 258 -6.32 21.84 23.26
N HIS A 259 -6.92 22.96 22.86
CA HIS A 259 -7.36 23.25 21.49
C HIS A 259 -6.25 23.32 20.41
N ASP A 260 -4.96 23.26 20.80
CA ASP A 260 -3.82 23.47 19.90
C ASP A 260 -2.89 22.25 19.73
N VAL A 261 -3.15 21.11 20.40
CA VAL A 261 -2.26 19.94 20.32
C VAL A 261 -2.88 18.84 19.46
N HIS A 262 -2.28 18.58 18.30
CA HIS A 262 -2.56 17.35 17.55
C HIS A 262 -1.82 16.18 18.19
N GLU A 263 -2.57 15.28 18.82
CA GLU A 263 -2.07 13.98 19.23
C GLU A 263 -2.16 13.03 18.01
N LEU A 264 -1.02 12.86 17.35
CA LEU A 264 -0.84 11.99 16.21
C LEU A 264 -0.96 10.53 16.65
N ALA A 265 -1.95 9.80 16.11
CA ALA A 265 -1.99 8.34 16.23
C ALA A 265 -1.50 7.65 14.96
N ILE A 266 -0.91 6.47 15.15
CA ILE A 266 -0.45 5.62 14.06
C ILE A 266 -1.24 4.31 14.06
N HIS A 267 -1.79 3.94 12.91
CA HIS A 267 -2.63 2.77 12.73
C HIS A 267 -1.97 1.78 11.77
N LEU A 268 -1.85 0.53 12.19
CA LEU A 268 -1.26 -0.53 11.37
C LEU A 268 -2.39 -1.43 10.85
N GLY A 269 -2.48 -1.63 9.54
CA GLY A 269 -3.52 -2.50 8.98
C GLY A 269 -3.49 -2.70 7.48
N ALA A 270 -4.53 -3.34 6.95
CA ALA A 270 -4.67 -3.55 5.51
C ALA A 270 -5.05 -2.24 4.80
N VAL A 271 -4.43 -1.98 3.66
CA VAL A 271 -4.68 -0.80 2.84
C VAL A 271 -5.23 -1.21 1.47
N ALA A 272 -6.37 -0.65 1.08
CA ALA A 272 -6.96 -0.83 -0.24
C ALA A 272 -6.25 0.07 -1.27
N SER A 273 -5.76 -0.55 -2.34
CA SER A 273 -5.11 0.13 -3.47
C SER A 273 -5.93 -0.01 -4.75
N GLY A 274 -6.16 1.08 -5.48
CA GLY A 274 -6.90 1.05 -6.74
C GLY A 274 -6.86 2.38 -7.50
N ASP A 275 -7.24 2.42 -8.77
CA ASP A 275 -7.17 3.64 -9.60
C ASP A 275 -8.38 4.56 -9.43
N LYS A 276 -9.32 4.20 -8.54
CA LYS A 276 -10.52 5.00 -8.24
C LYS A 276 -10.31 5.80 -6.96
N VAL A 277 -10.58 7.11 -7.03
CA VAL A 277 -10.76 7.93 -5.83
C VAL A 277 -12.11 7.55 -5.21
N VAL A 278 -12.11 6.86 -4.08
CA VAL A 278 -13.34 6.49 -3.37
C VAL A 278 -14.00 7.74 -2.79
N LYS A 279 -15.19 8.10 -3.30
CA LYS A 279 -15.99 9.24 -2.85
C LYS A 279 -17.39 8.85 -2.34
N SER A 280 -17.50 7.70 -1.69
CA SER A 280 -18.78 7.19 -1.20
C SER A 280 -18.56 6.45 0.10
N ALA A 281 -19.13 6.98 1.17
CA ALA A 281 -19.03 6.40 2.50
C ALA A 281 -19.64 4.99 2.56
N VAL A 282 -20.81 4.79 1.92
CA VAL A 282 -21.45 3.48 1.82
C VAL A 282 -20.56 2.47 1.08
N TYR A 283 -19.94 2.88 -0.03
CA TYR A 283 -19.04 2.01 -0.78
C TYR A 283 -17.76 1.71 0.00
N ARG A 284 -17.15 2.72 0.62
CA ARG A 284 -16.00 2.56 1.53
C ARG A 284 -16.32 1.53 2.63
N ASP A 285 -17.43 1.69 3.33
CA ASP A 285 -17.82 0.82 4.45
C ASP A 285 -18.10 -0.61 3.97
N LYS A 286 -18.65 -0.77 2.77
CA LYS A 286 -18.80 -2.07 2.13
C LYS A 286 -17.44 -2.75 1.93
N ILE A 287 -16.50 -2.08 1.26
CA ILE A 287 -15.16 -2.64 0.99
C ILE A 287 -14.41 -2.90 2.31
N ALA A 288 -14.48 -2.00 3.28
CA ALA A 288 -13.88 -2.17 4.59
C ALA A 288 -14.41 -3.42 5.30
N ARG A 289 -15.72 -3.68 5.25
CA ARG A 289 -16.33 -4.88 5.84
C ARG A 289 -15.94 -6.16 5.12
N GLU A 290 -15.85 -6.11 3.79
CA GLU A 290 -15.54 -7.28 2.95
C GLU A 290 -14.06 -7.68 3.03
N THR A 291 -13.15 -6.72 3.20
CA THR A 291 -11.70 -6.94 3.06
C THR A 291 -10.89 -6.63 4.33
N GLY A 292 -11.50 -5.98 5.33
CA GLY A 292 -10.81 -5.57 6.57
C GLY A 292 -9.85 -4.39 6.41
N VAL A 293 -9.87 -3.69 5.27
CA VAL A 293 -9.02 -2.52 5.02
C VAL A 293 -9.40 -1.35 5.92
N ILE A 294 -8.39 -0.53 6.25
CA ILE A 294 -8.54 0.63 7.14
C ILE A 294 -8.31 1.96 6.40
N ALA A 295 -7.77 1.90 5.18
CA ALA A 295 -7.50 3.06 4.35
C ALA A 295 -7.54 2.73 2.85
N PHE A 296 -7.69 3.77 2.02
CA PHE A 296 -7.76 3.72 0.57
C PHE A 296 -6.73 4.67 -0.04
N GLU A 297 -5.92 4.16 -0.95
CA GLU A 297 -4.92 4.90 -1.72
C GLU A 297 -4.82 4.34 -3.15
N MET A 298 -3.93 4.87 -4.00
CA MET A 298 -3.98 4.63 -5.44
C MET A 298 -2.69 4.06 -6.07
N GLU A 299 -1.64 3.81 -5.28
CA GLU A 299 -0.31 3.48 -5.83
C GLU A 299 0.27 2.18 -5.27
N GLY A 300 -0.08 1.82 -4.02
CA GLY A 300 0.55 0.78 -3.23
C GLY A 300 0.69 -0.56 -3.94
N ALA A 301 -0.38 -1.03 -4.60
CA ALA A 301 -0.37 -2.31 -5.29
C ALA A 301 0.67 -2.36 -6.43
N GLY A 302 0.91 -1.24 -7.11
CA GLY A 302 1.93 -1.17 -8.15
C GLY A 302 3.37 -1.18 -7.61
N VAL A 303 3.62 -0.51 -6.49
CA VAL A 303 4.97 -0.49 -5.88
C VAL A 303 5.31 -1.83 -5.24
N TRP A 304 4.32 -2.47 -4.62
CA TRP A 304 4.50 -3.67 -3.80
C TRP A 304 5.05 -4.87 -4.57
N ASP A 305 4.65 -5.03 -5.83
CA ASP A 305 5.10 -6.13 -6.67
C ASP A 305 6.51 -5.91 -7.27
N GLU A 306 7.01 -4.68 -7.22
CA GLU A 306 8.27 -4.32 -7.86
C GLU A 306 9.43 -4.26 -6.86
N VAL A 307 9.21 -3.77 -5.65
CA VAL A 307 10.31 -3.53 -4.70
C VAL A 307 9.89 -3.93 -3.28
N PRO A 308 10.84 -4.39 -2.44
CA PRO A 308 10.55 -4.62 -1.03
C PRO A 308 10.06 -3.32 -0.39
N SER A 309 8.77 -3.26 -0.07
CA SER A 309 8.15 -1.99 0.29
C SER A 309 7.02 -2.13 1.28
N PHE A 310 6.67 -1.00 1.87
CA PHE A 310 5.41 -0.81 2.58
C PHE A 310 4.91 0.62 2.37
N VAL A 311 3.67 0.85 2.79
CA VAL A 311 2.94 2.09 2.54
C VAL A 311 2.82 2.88 3.84
N VAL A 312 3.11 4.18 3.80
CA VAL A 312 2.91 5.12 4.92
C VAL A 312 2.08 6.30 4.42
N LYS A 313 0.85 6.41 4.89
CA LYS A 313 -0.10 7.40 4.36
C LYS A 313 -0.73 8.21 5.48
N GLY A 314 -0.69 9.53 5.35
CA GLY A 314 -1.43 10.42 6.25
C GLY A 314 -2.88 10.51 5.83
N VAL A 315 -3.79 10.53 6.79
CA VAL A 315 -5.23 10.57 6.52
C VAL A 315 -5.64 12.01 6.20
N CYS A 316 -6.10 12.26 4.96
CA CYS A 316 -6.55 13.58 4.52
C CYS A 316 -8.05 13.68 4.27
N ASP A 317 -8.74 12.56 4.21
CA ASP A 317 -10.19 12.47 4.08
C ASP A 317 -10.70 11.12 4.58
N TYR A 318 -12.02 10.91 4.56
CA TYR A 318 -12.67 9.68 5.01
C TYR A 318 -13.16 8.79 3.87
N ALA A 319 -12.57 8.86 2.67
CA ALA A 319 -13.04 8.10 1.51
C ALA A 319 -14.55 8.29 1.22
N ASP A 320 -15.10 9.48 1.47
CA ASP A 320 -16.51 9.81 1.26
C ASP A 320 -16.71 10.96 0.27
N SER A 321 -17.92 11.49 0.19
CA SER A 321 -18.25 12.62 -0.68
C SER A 321 -17.97 14.00 -0.04
N HIS A 322 -17.70 14.07 1.27
CA HIS A 322 -17.55 15.31 2.03
C HIS A 322 -16.09 15.80 2.12
N LYS A 323 -15.19 15.16 1.36
CA LYS A 323 -13.75 15.45 1.35
C LYS A 323 -13.46 16.92 1.08
N HIS A 324 -12.42 17.42 1.74
CA HIS A 324 -11.86 18.73 1.45
C HIS A 324 -10.34 18.67 1.45
N LYS A 325 -9.71 19.57 0.67
CA LYS A 325 -8.25 19.54 0.46
C LYS A 325 -7.44 20.15 1.62
N GLY A 326 -8.11 20.69 2.63
CA GLY A 326 -7.47 21.42 3.74
C GLY A 326 -6.46 20.59 4.54
N TRP A 327 -6.69 19.27 4.65
CA TRP A 327 -5.83 18.37 5.40
C TRP A 327 -4.62 17.84 4.63
N GLN A 328 -4.59 17.97 3.30
CA GLN A 328 -3.60 17.25 2.47
C GLN A 328 -2.15 17.59 2.84
N ASN A 329 -1.83 18.87 3.05
CA ASN A 329 -0.47 19.25 3.44
C ASN A 329 -0.12 18.68 4.82
N PHE A 330 -0.98 18.88 5.82
CA PHE A 330 -0.74 18.40 7.18
C PHE A 330 -0.58 16.87 7.21
N ALA A 331 -1.49 16.14 6.57
CA ALA A 331 -1.43 14.69 6.45
C ALA A 331 -0.14 14.21 5.74
N ALA A 332 0.29 14.90 4.69
CA ALA A 332 1.56 14.58 4.04
C ALA A 332 2.76 14.81 4.98
N ALA A 333 2.72 15.84 5.81
CA ALA A 333 3.76 16.11 6.80
C ALA A 333 3.79 15.06 7.92
N THR A 334 2.64 14.59 8.41
CA THR A 334 2.58 13.51 9.40
C THR A 334 3.09 12.20 8.80
N ALA A 335 2.70 11.85 7.58
CA ALA A 335 3.20 10.67 6.86
C ALA A 335 4.73 10.70 6.66
N ALA A 336 5.27 11.84 6.21
CA ALA A 336 6.71 12.01 6.05
C ALA A 336 7.46 11.87 7.39
N SER A 337 6.89 12.43 8.46
CA SER A 337 7.46 12.39 9.81
C SER A 337 7.50 10.97 10.37
N VAL A 338 6.42 10.20 10.20
CA VAL A 338 6.38 8.77 10.55
C VAL A 338 7.40 8.00 9.71
N SER A 339 7.50 8.28 8.41
CA SER A 339 8.46 7.60 7.53
C SER A 339 9.91 7.79 7.99
N LYS A 340 10.30 9.02 8.35
CA LYS A 340 11.63 9.27 8.91
C LYS A 340 11.84 8.61 10.28
N ALA A 341 10.81 8.58 11.12
CA ALA A 341 10.87 7.86 12.40
C ALA A 341 11.08 6.35 12.20
N ILE A 342 10.41 5.74 11.23
CA ILE A 342 10.63 4.32 10.89
C ILE A 342 12.08 4.08 10.48
N LEU A 343 12.66 4.96 9.64
CA LEU A 343 14.05 4.81 9.19
C LEU A 343 15.06 4.83 10.33
N GLU A 344 14.81 5.50 11.46
CA GLU A 344 15.72 5.44 12.62
C GLU A 344 15.74 4.08 13.33
N ARG A 345 14.71 3.24 13.13
CA ARG A 345 14.65 1.88 13.69
C ARG A 345 14.87 0.78 12.66
N TYR A 346 14.83 1.11 11.38
CA TYR A 346 15.27 0.20 10.35
C TYR A 346 16.75 -0.13 10.58
N ILE A 347 17.09 -1.42 10.60
CA ILE A 347 18.43 -1.90 10.94
C ILE A 347 19.28 -1.93 9.68
N ARG A 348 20.48 -1.34 9.75
CA ARG A 348 21.46 -1.43 8.67
C ARG A 348 22.01 -2.84 8.63
N THR A 349 22.02 -3.43 7.44
CA THR A 349 22.70 -4.71 7.25
C THR A 349 24.17 -4.42 6.93
N ASP A 350 25.07 -5.25 7.45
CA ASP A 350 26.49 -5.11 7.11
C ASP A 350 26.68 -5.24 5.59
N LYS A 351 27.42 -4.29 4.99
CA LYS A 351 27.82 -4.42 3.60
C LYS A 351 28.79 -5.60 3.51
N ALA A 352 28.48 -6.58 2.66
CA ALA A 352 29.46 -7.60 2.31
C ALA A 352 30.72 -6.87 1.83
N MET A 353 31.86 -7.08 2.49
CA MET A 353 33.12 -6.47 2.07
C MET A 353 33.35 -6.87 0.62
N LYS A 354 33.40 -5.89 -0.29
CA LYS A 354 33.87 -6.14 -1.64
C LYS A 354 35.29 -6.69 -1.49
N PRO A 355 35.64 -7.87 -2.06
CA PRO A 355 37.02 -8.30 -2.06
C PRO A 355 37.87 -7.19 -2.68
N PRO A 356 39.06 -6.91 -2.14
CA PRO A 356 39.91 -5.85 -2.66
C PRO A 356 40.12 -6.08 -4.15
N VAL A 357 39.79 -5.05 -4.94
CA VAL A 357 40.04 -5.03 -6.37
C VAL A 357 41.57 -5.10 -6.55
N GLY A 358 42.07 -6.26 -6.96
CA GLY A 358 43.50 -6.48 -7.22
C GLY A 358 44.13 -7.80 -6.75
N ALA A 359 43.37 -8.76 -6.21
CA ALA A 359 43.96 -10.03 -5.75
C ALA A 359 44.23 -11.09 -6.86
N ASP A 360 43.81 -10.86 -8.11
CA ASP A 360 43.93 -11.86 -9.20
C ASP A 360 44.98 -11.52 -10.29
N GLU A 361 45.87 -10.53 -10.07
CA GLU A 361 46.87 -10.16 -11.10
C GLU A 361 48.34 -10.34 -10.71
N TYR A 362 48.62 -11.04 -9.60
CA TYR A 362 49.99 -11.32 -9.15
C TYR A 362 50.28 -12.82 -8.96
N ASP A 363 49.91 -13.66 -9.94
CA ASP A 363 50.56 -14.98 -10.05
C ASP A 363 50.55 -15.54 -11.48
N ARG A 364 51.20 -14.85 -12.43
CA ARG A 364 51.61 -15.43 -13.71
C ARG A 364 52.92 -14.85 -14.23
N ARG A 365 53.98 -14.91 -13.42
CA ARG A 365 55.37 -14.81 -13.90
C ARG A 365 56.31 -15.60 -13.01
N ASP A 366 56.32 -16.93 -13.15
CA ASP A 366 57.53 -17.68 -13.47
C ASP A 366 57.20 -19.18 -13.57
N GLY A 367 57.73 -19.87 -14.59
CA GLY A 367 57.66 -21.34 -14.63
C GLY A 367 57.54 -21.97 -16.01
N GLY A 368 58.61 -21.87 -16.81
CA GLY A 368 59.18 -22.97 -17.59
C GLY A 368 58.28 -23.96 -18.35
N SER A 369 58.27 -23.78 -19.67
CA SER A 369 58.14 -24.78 -20.74
C SER A 369 58.37 -26.26 -20.34
N ARG A 370 57.36 -27.12 -20.58
CA ARG A 370 57.55 -28.47 -21.16
C ARG A 370 56.34 -28.87 -22.03
N ASN A 371 56.66 -29.32 -23.25
CA ASN A 371 55.77 -29.90 -24.26
C ASN A 371 54.99 -31.13 -23.75
N ALA A 372 53.72 -31.25 -24.14
CA ALA A 372 53.13 -32.52 -24.54
C ALA A 372 51.90 -32.27 -25.45
N SER A 373 52.03 -32.76 -26.67
CA SER A 373 51.01 -32.88 -27.69
C SER A 373 49.87 -33.81 -27.27
N ALA A 374 48.61 -33.37 -27.45
CA ALA A 374 47.46 -34.27 -27.58
C ALA A 374 46.44 -33.66 -28.56
N THR A 375 46.07 -34.47 -29.54
CA THR A 375 45.19 -34.19 -30.68
C THR A 375 43.72 -34.03 -30.28
N PRO A 376 42.88 -33.34 -31.08
CA PRO A 376 41.45 -33.21 -30.81
C PRO A 376 40.63 -34.38 -31.38
N ILE A 377 39.70 -34.90 -30.59
CA ILE A 377 38.69 -35.88 -31.00
C ILE A 377 37.48 -35.12 -31.60
N PRO A 378 36.98 -35.49 -32.80
CA PRO A 378 35.87 -34.79 -33.46
C PRO A 378 34.49 -35.26 -32.97
N ARG A 379 33.52 -34.33 -32.92
CA ARG A 379 32.10 -34.61 -32.70
C ARG A 379 31.44 -35.05 -34.02
N PRO A 380 30.54 -36.04 -34.02
CA PRO A 380 29.78 -36.38 -35.22
C PRO A 380 28.59 -35.43 -35.42
N ASN A 381 28.40 -35.12 -36.69
CA ASN A 381 27.40 -34.24 -37.29
C ASN A 381 26.21 -35.09 -37.77
N VAL A 382 24.99 -34.72 -37.42
CA VAL A 382 23.72 -35.14 -38.04
C VAL A 382 22.84 -33.90 -37.93
N GLY A 383 22.34 -33.23 -38.95
CA GLY A 383 21.89 -33.62 -40.28
C GLY A 383 20.56 -32.88 -40.46
N ALA A 384 20.56 -31.84 -41.30
CA ALA A 384 19.43 -30.94 -41.54
C ALA A 384 18.36 -31.57 -42.45
N MET A 385 17.11 -31.05 -42.36
CA MET A 385 16.04 -30.89 -43.38
C MET A 385 14.68 -30.81 -42.65
N THR A 386 13.63 -30.06 -42.98
CA THR A 386 13.27 -28.93 -43.85
C THR A 386 11.80 -28.56 -43.49
N GLU A 387 11.34 -27.39 -43.93
CA GLU A 387 10.03 -26.73 -43.70
C GLU A 387 8.74 -27.52 -44.03
N GLN A 388 7.62 -27.22 -43.33
CA GLN A 388 6.32 -26.71 -43.86
C GLN A 388 5.12 -26.87 -42.87
N ASP A 389 4.33 -25.80 -42.72
CA ASP A 389 3.00 -25.60 -42.07
C ASP A 389 1.86 -26.10 -43.03
N PRO A 390 0.50 -26.10 -42.79
CA PRO A 390 -0.38 -25.83 -41.62
C PRO A 390 -1.59 -26.79 -41.38
N ARG A 391 -2.31 -26.56 -40.25
CA ARG A 391 -3.78 -26.70 -39.99
C ARG A 391 -4.49 -28.06 -40.20
N LEU A 392 -5.15 -28.59 -39.15
CA LEU A 392 -6.62 -28.78 -39.02
C LEU A 392 -7.04 -29.69 -37.85
N MET A 393 -8.31 -29.54 -37.50
CA MET A 393 -9.09 -30.10 -36.41
C MET A 393 -9.21 -31.63 -36.37
N GLU A 394 -9.58 -32.12 -35.19
CA GLU A 394 -10.73 -33.00 -34.93
C GLU A 394 -10.43 -34.34 -34.24
N GLU A 395 -11.34 -34.59 -33.29
CA GLU A 395 -11.57 -35.65 -32.33
C GLU A 395 -11.06 -37.06 -32.68
N ARG A 396 -10.66 -37.80 -31.65
CA ARG A 396 -11.04 -39.22 -31.54
C ARG A 396 -11.00 -39.71 -30.08
N HIS A 397 -12.19 -40.01 -29.59
CA HIS A 397 -12.46 -40.94 -28.49
C HIS A 397 -11.85 -42.31 -28.81
N ILE A 398 -11.21 -42.95 -27.81
CA ILE A 398 -11.07 -44.41 -27.73
C ILE A 398 -11.29 -44.83 -26.28
N ASP A 399 -12.30 -45.67 -26.10
CA ASP A 399 -12.69 -46.37 -24.87
C ASP A 399 -11.75 -47.55 -24.53
N GLY A 400 -11.32 -47.59 -23.26
CA GLY A 400 -11.14 -48.78 -22.40
C GLY A 400 -10.06 -49.83 -22.72
N PRO A 401 -9.90 -50.86 -21.86
CA PRO A 401 -9.67 -50.81 -20.41
C PRO A 401 -8.47 -51.72 -19.98
N PHE A 402 -8.08 -51.63 -18.69
CA PHE A 402 -7.55 -52.69 -17.79
C PHE A 402 -6.36 -52.30 -16.90
N ASN A 403 -6.67 -52.31 -15.58
CA ASN A 403 -5.97 -52.91 -14.44
C ASN A 403 -4.49 -52.64 -14.15
N ALA A 404 -4.23 -52.01 -13.00
CA ALA A 404 -3.87 -52.67 -11.73
C ALA A 404 -2.87 -51.83 -10.89
N THR A 405 -3.37 -51.36 -9.74
CA THR A 405 -2.74 -51.28 -8.41
C THR A 405 -1.23 -51.02 -8.29
N PHE A 406 -0.86 -49.91 -7.64
CA PHE A 406 0.16 -49.89 -6.59
C PHE A 406 -0.18 -48.87 -5.50
N SER A 407 0.00 -49.32 -4.26
CA SER A 407 -0.18 -48.61 -2.99
C SER A 407 1.02 -47.73 -2.66
N ASN A 408 0.80 -46.55 -2.08
CA ASN A 408 1.71 -46.06 -1.03
C ASN A 408 1.02 -45.12 -0.03
N SER A 409 1.51 -45.21 1.21
CA SER A 409 1.10 -44.67 2.50
C SER A 409 1.01 -43.14 2.62
N GLY A 410 0.11 -42.67 3.51
CA GLY A 410 -0.39 -41.28 3.70
C GLY A 410 0.58 -40.23 4.29
N PRO A 411 0.12 -39.19 5.04
CA PRO A 411 -1.25 -38.79 5.39
C PRO A 411 -1.63 -37.40 4.83
N GLY A 412 -2.86 -37.25 4.35
CA GLY A 412 -3.42 -35.96 3.94
C GLY A 412 -4.85 -35.86 4.44
N ASP A 413 -5.07 -34.95 5.39
CA ASP A 413 -6.36 -34.60 5.96
C ASP A 413 -7.35 -34.20 4.86
N GLN A 414 -8.48 -34.90 4.82
CA GLN A 414 -9.55 -34.66 3.88
C GLN A 414 -10.44 -33.51 4.38
N PHE A 415 -10.45 -32.42 3.64
CA PHE A 415 -11.52 -31.44 3.66
C PHE A 415 -12.80 -32.08 3.10
N ASN A 416 -13.82 -32.21 3.95
CA ASN A 416 -15.18 -32.51 3.52
C ASN A 416 -15.80 -31.29 2.85
N ALA A 417 -16.16 -31.42 1.58
CA ALA A 417 -17.23 -30.65 0.96
C ALA A 417 -18.24 -31.65 0.37
N PRO A 418 -19.51 -31.63 0.82
CA PRO A 418 -20.56 -32.28 0.06
C PRO A 418 -21.54 -31.23 -0.50
N GLY A 419 -21.35 -30.91 -1.78
CA GLY A 419 -22.44 -30.60 -2.69
C GLY A 419 -22.68 -31.84 -3.54
N GLY A 420 -23.68 -32.65 -3.18
CA GLY A 420 -23.99 -33.89 -3.88
C GLY A 420 -25.24 -34.55 -3.32
N THR A 421 -26.37 -34.24 -3.95
CA THR A 421 -27.70 -34.78 -3.67
C THR A 421 -27.76 -36.27 -3.97
N GLN A 422 -28.21 -37.08 -3.00
CA GLN A 422 -28.81 -38.38 -3.26
C GLN A 422 -30.23 -38.45 -2.70
N ASN A 423 -31.16 -38.74 -3.60
CA ASN A 423 -32.54 -39.10 -3.31
C ASN A 423 -32.60 -40.43 -2.58
N ILE A 424 -33.27 -40.47 -1.43
CA ILE A 424 -33.88 -41.71 -0.95
C ILE A 424 -35.25 -41.43 -0.34
N SER A 425 -36.14 -42.34 -0.67
CA SER A 425 -37.59 -42.27 -0.65
C SER A 425 -38.24 -42.76 0.65
N ARG A 426 -39.39 -42.13 0.96
CA ARG A 426 -40.57 -42.61 1.71
C ARG A 426 -40.49 -42.76 3.23
N GLY A 427 -41.35 -41.99 3.90
CA GLY A 427 -41.91 -42.26 5.23
C GLY A 427 -42.90 -41.20 5.68
N ASN A 428 -44.21 -41.44 5.48
CA ASN A 428 -45.32 -40.61 5.97
C ASN A 428 -45.37 -40.58 7.51
N GLY A 429 -45.69 -39.44 8.12
CA GLY A 429 -46.03 -39.35 9.55
C GLY A 429 -46.38 -37.95 10.05
N ASN A 430 -47.68 -37.65 10.05
CA ASN A 430 -48.46 -36.54 10.60
C ASN A 430 -47.84 -35.47 11.54
N GLN A 431 -48.31 -34.25 11.30
CA GLN A 431 -48.28 -33.06 12.14
C GLN A 431 -49.04 -33.23 13.47
N PHE A 432 -48.54 -32.61 14.55
CA PHE A 432 -49.32 -31.82 15.53
C PHE A 432 -48.40 -30.78 16.20
N PRO A 433 -48.88 -29.55 16.50
CA PRO A 433 -48.07 -28.47 17.07
C PRO A 433 -48.26 -28.31 18.59
N GLY A 434 -47.21 -27.82 19.25
CA GLY A 434 -47.33 -27.14 20.55
C GLY A 434 -46.47 -27.70 21.67
N ALA A 435 -45.46 -26.92 22.08
CA ALA A 435 -45.20 -26.52 23.48
C ALA A 435 -43.85 -25.79 23.58
N THR A 436 -43.92 -24.55 24.03
CA THR A 436 -42.84 -23.71 24.57
C THR A 436 -42.16 -24.36 25.79
N PHE A 437 -40.84 -24.26 25.90
CA PHE A 437 -40.13 -24.23 27.18
C PHE A 437 -38.92 -23.29 27.14
N HIS A 438 -38.81 -22.47 28.19
CA HIS A 438 -37.73 -21.53 28.52
C HIS A 438 -36.50 -22.25 29.09
N GLY A 439 -35.30 -21.66 28.91
CA GLY A 439 -34.18 -21.78 29.85
C GLY A 439 -32.79 -21.92 29.21
N PRO A 440 -31.81 -21.05 29.54
CA PRO A 440 -30.45 -21.13 29.01
C PRO A 440 -29.58 -22.11 29.80
N VAL A 441 -28.68 -22.82 29.11
CA VAL A 441 -27.63 -23.64 29.74
C VAL A 441 -26.27 -23.03 29.40
N GLN A 442 -25.57 -22.57 30.44
CA GLN A 442 -24.13 -22.27 30.42
C GLN A 442 -23.34 -23.55 30.68
N PHE A 443 -22.26 -23.75 29.91
CA PHE A 443 -21.07 -24.50 30.30
C PHE A 443 -19.89 -23.61 29.86
N GLY A 444 -18.87 -23.33 30.67
CA GLY A 444 -18.20 -24.22 31.61
C GLY A 444 -16.88 -24.61 30.99
#